data_AF-A0A2U4CI54-F1
#
_entry.id   AF-A0A2U4CI54-F1
#
_cell.length_a   1.000
_cell.length_b   1.000
_cell.length_c   1.000
_cell.angle_alpha   90.00
_cell.angle_beta   90.00
_cell.angle_gamma   90.00
#
_symmetry.space_group_name_H-M   'P 1'
#
loop_
_entity.id
_entity.type
_entity.pdbx_description
1 polymer ?
#
loop_
_entity_poly.entity_id
_entity_poly.type
_entity_poly.pdbx_seq_one_letter_code
_entity_poly.pdbx_strand_id
1 'polypeptide(L)'
;MDKRRQALTRLYLDKATLVWNGNVVTGLEALTKFFDVLPSSEFQVNMLDCQPVHEQATQAQATVLVVTSGTVKFDGNRQHYFNQNFLLTAQSTADNIVWKIASDCFRFQDWESS
;
A
#
# COMPACT_ATOMS: atom_id res chain seq x y z
N MET A 1 8.86 0.51 -3.34
CA MET A 1 9.15 -0.24 -2.10
C MET A 1 10.64 -0.55 -1.98
N ASP A 2 11.25 -1.08 -3.04
CA ASP A 2 12.58 -1.72 -2.97
C ASP A 2 13.77 -0.75 -3.03
N LYS A 3 13.73 0.27 -3.91
CA LYS A 3 14.90 1.12 -4.19
C LYS A 3 14.87 2.50 -3.55
N ARG A 4 13.68 3.04 -3.26
CA ARG A 4 13.48 4.42 -2.75
C ARG A 4 12.42 4.46 -1.65
N ARG A 5 12.68 3.75 -0.55
CA ARG A 5 11.70 3.58 0.53
C ARG A 5 11.27 4.88 1.19
N GLN A 6 12.21 5.81 1.39
CA GLN A 6 11.94 7.14 1.95
C GLN A 6 10.96 7.98 1.11
N ALA A 7 10.82 7.69 -0.19
CA ALA A 7 9.86 8.37 -1.05
C ALA A 7 8.47 7.73 -1.04
N LEU A 8 8.31 6.54 -0.45
CA LEU A 8 7.08 5.74 -0.53
C LEU A 8 5.91 6.46 0.15
N THR A 9 6.15 7.12 1.29
CA THR A 9 5.11 7.84 2.02
C THR A 9 4.51 9.01 1.24
N ARG A 10 5.23 9.57 0.26
CA ARG A 10 4.70 10.62 -0.62
C ARG A 10 3.54 10.15 -1.50
N LEU A 11 3.40 8.84 -1.68
CA LEU A 11 2.30 8.22 -2.42
C LEU A 11 1.01 8.12 -1.59
N TYR A 12 1.07 8.34 -0.28
CA TYR A 12 -0.08 8.25 0.62
C TYR A 12 -0.74 9.62 0.83
N LEU A 13 -2.04 9.59 1.16
CA LEU A 13 -2.73 10.74 1.72
C LEU A 13 -2.28 10.98 3.18
N ASP A 14 -2.44 12.23 3.63
CA ASP A 14 -2.03 12.66 4.97
C ASP A 14 -2.65 11.83 6.10
N LYS A 15 -3.90 11.39 5.90
CA LYS A 15 -4.69 10.58 6.82
C LYS A 15 -4.81 9.11 6.38
N ALA A 16 -3.97 8.65 5.46
CA ALA A 16 -4.04 7.27 4.98
C ALA A 16 -3.80 6.26 6.11
N THR A 17 -4.38 5.08 5.97
CA THR A 17 -4.19 3.97 6.90
C THR A 17 -3.58 2.77 6.18
N LEU A 18 -2.58 2.17 6.82
CA LEU A 18 -2.00 0.89 6.45
C LEU A 18 -2.39 -0.17 7.49
N VAL A 19 -2.86 -1.32 7.04
CA VAL A 19 -2.98 -2.53 7.86
C VAL A 19 -1.93 -3.53 7.40
N TRP A 20 -0.90 -3.76 8.21
CA TRP A 20 0.21 -4.66 7.90
C TRP A 20 0.17 -5.90 8.77
N ASN A 21 -0.21 -7.05 8.19
CA ASN A 21 -0.42 -8.31 8.91
C ASN A 21 -1.34 -8.16 10.14
N GLY A 22 -2.31 -7.24 10.09
CA GLY A 22 -3.24 -6.94 11.18
C GLY A 22 -2.83 -5.78 12.09
N ASN A 23 -1.61 -5.24 11.96
CA ASN A 23 -1.16 -4.05 12.69
C ASN A 23 -1.58 -2.78 11.95
N VAL A 24 -2.23 -1.86 12.65
CA VAL A 24 -2.74 -0.61 12.07
C VAL A 24 -1.70 0.51 12.21
N VAL A 25 -1.42 1.21 11.11
CA VAL A 25 -0.55 2.38 11.05
C VAL A 25 -1.32 3.50 10.35
N THR A 26 -1.55 4.62 11.03
CA THR A 26 -2.38 5.71 10.50
C THR A 26 -1.62 7.03 10.48
N GLY A 27 -1.70 7.73 9.35
CA GLY A 27 -1.10 9.04 9.15
C GLY A 27 0.34 8.99 8.65
N LEU A 28 0.75 10.02 7.90
CA LEU A 28 2.06 10.06 7.21
C LEU A 28 3.26 9.93 8.14
N GLU A 29 3.22 10.51 9.34
CA GLU A 29 4.33 10.40 10.30
C GLU A 29 4.54 8.95 10.74
N ALA A 30 3.47 8.26 11.13
CA ALA A 30 3.52 6.87 11.56
C ALA A 30 3.92 5.95 10.39
N LEU A 31 3.39 6.21 9.19
CA LEU A 31 3.79 5.48 7.97
C LEU A 31 5.28 5.65 7.67
N THR A 32 5.83 6.86 7.84
CA THR A 32 7.24 7.14 7.58
C THR A 32 8.12 6.34 8.54
N LYS A 33 7.83 6.43 9.84
CA LYS A 33 8.54 5.64 10.87
C LYS A 33 8.42 4.13 10.60
N PHE A 34 7.23 3.66 10.21
CA PHE A 34 6.99 2.26 9.90
C PHE A 34 7.84 1.77 8.72
N PHE A 35 7.86 2.50 7.60
CA PHE A 35 8.65 2.10 6.44
C PHE A 35 10.16 2.22 6.69
N ASP A 36 10.61 3.18 7.50
CA ASP A 36 12.04 3.34 7.81
C ASP A 36 12.62 2.15 8.60
N VAL A 37 11.80 1.49 9.43
CA VAL A 37 12.25 0.33 10.24
C VAL A 37 12.10 -1.01 9.53
N LEU A 38 11.41 -1.09 8.39
CA LEU A 38 11.28 -2.34 7.65
C LEU A 38 12.63 -2.75 7.02
N PRO A 39 12.98 -4.05 6.99
CA PRO A 39 14.16 -4.53 6.27
C PRO A 39 14.08 -4.22 4.78
N SER A 40 15.22 -4.15 4.09
CA SER A 40 15.25 -4.05 2.61
C SER A 40 14.39 -5.14 1.98
N SER A 41 13.71 -4.83 0.88
CA SER A 41 12.72 -5.72 0.27
C SER A 41 12.99 -5.92 -1.21
N GLU A 42 12.61 -7.09 -1.71
CA GLU A 42 12.51 -7.41 -3.14
C GLU A 42 11.12 -7.98 -3.41
N PHE A 43 10.28 -7.21 -4.08
CA PHE A 43 8.93 -7.64 -4.47
C PHE A 43 8.92 -8.17 -5.89
N GLN A 44 8.26 -9.32 -6.10
CA GLN A 44 7.85 -9.79 -7.42
C GLN A 44 6.34 -9.86 -7.46
N VAL A 45 5.72 -9.00 -8.27
CA VAL A 45 4.27 -8.98 -8.46
C VAL A 45 3.91 -9.98 -9.56
N ASN A 46 3.02 -10.93 -9.25
CA ASN A 46 2.58 -11.95 -10.19
C ASN A 46 1.21 -11.62 -10.79
N MET A 47 0.32 -11.03 -9.99
CA MET A 47 -1.04 -10.69 -10.39
C MET A 47 -1.39 -9.26 -9.98
N LEU A 48 -2.22 -8.63 -10.81
CA LEU A 48 -2.80 -7.32 -10.54
C LEU A 48 -4.19 -7.29 -11.16
N ASP A 49 -5.16 -6.81 -10.39
CA ASP A 49 -6.51 -6.53 -10.85
C ASP A 49 -7.00 -5.20 -10.24
N CYS A 50 -7.96 -4.55 -10.88
CA CYS A 50 -8.49 -3.28 -10.40
C CYS A 50 -9.96 -3.06 -10.76
N GLN A 51 -10.66 -2.33 -9.89
CA GLN A 51 -12.09 -2.08 -10.02
C GLN A 51 -12.40 -0.62 -9.63
N PRO A 52 -13.26 0.09 -10.36
CA PRO A 52 -13.74 1.40 -9.92
C PRO A 52 -14.60 1.25 -8.66
N VAL A 53 -14.44 2.17 -7.72
CA VAL A 53 -15.27 2.21 -6.51
C VAL A 53 -16.48 3.09 -6.79
N HIS A 54 -17.66 2.62 -6.37
CA HIS A 54 -18.91 3.34 -6.57
C HIS A 54 -18.91 4.69 -5.82
N GLU A 55 -19.38 5.75 -6.46
CA GLU A 55 -19.32 7.14 -5.97
C GLU A 55 -19.96 7.37 -4.59
N GLN A 56 -20.99 6.58 -4.26
CA GLN A 56 -21.65 6.64 -2.95
C GLN A 56 -20.72 6.25 -1.80
N ALA A 57 -19.74 5.37 -2.05
CA ALA A 57 -18.77 4.96 -1.05
C ALA A 57 -17.61 5.97 -0.90
N THR A 58 -17.46 6.89 -1.85
CA THR A 58 -16.29 7.78 -1.97
C THR A 58 -16.66 9.26 -1.96
N GLN A 59 -17.91 9.60 -1.65
CA GLN A 59 -18.42 10.99 -1.67
C GLN A 59 -18.16 11.67 -3.03
N ALA A 60 -18.41 10.95 -4.12
CA ALA A 60 -18.15 11.36 -5.50
C ALA A 60 -16.66 11.60 -5.84
N GLN A 61 -15.73 11.15 -5.01
CA GLN A 61 -14.32 11.18 -5.33
C GLN A 61 -13.95 9.98 -6.22
N ALA A 62 -13.22 10.23 -7.31
CA ALA A 62 -12.75 9.17 -8.20
C ALA A 62 -11.75 8.26 -7.46
N THR A 63 -12.14 7.00 -7.24
CA THR A 63 -11.38 6.02 -6.46
C THR A 63 -11.36 4.68 -7.18
N VAL A 64 -10.22 3.99 -7.11
CA VAL A 64 -9.99 2.68 -7.70
C VAL A 64 -9.49 1.74 -6.60
N LEU A 65 -10.13 0.58 -6.48
CA LEU A 65 -9.61 -0.56 -5.73
C LEU A 65 -8.57 -1.26 -6.60
N VAL A 66 -7.38 -1.48 -6.06
CA VAL A 66 -6.32 -2.27 -6.69
C VAL A 66 -6.03 -3.45 -5.79
N VAL A 67 -5.98 -4.65 -6.36
CA VAL A 67 -5.58 -5.88 -5.65
C VAL A 67 -4.38 -6.49 -6.36
N THR A 68 -3.41 -6.95 -5.59
CA THR A 68 -2.19 -7.55 -6.12
C THR A 68 -1.72 -8.69 -5.24
N SER A 69 -1.05 -9.65 -5.85
CA SER A 69 -0.42 -10.76 -5.16
C SER A 69 0.90 -11.12 -5.80
N GLY A 70 1.80 -11.69 -5.02
CA GLY A 70 3.05 -12.20 -5.53
C GLY A 70 3.95 -12.68 -4.41
N THR A 71 5.25 -12.49 -4.58
CA THR A 71 6.25 -12.83 -3.57
C THR A 71 6.99 -11.60 -3.09
N VAL A 72 7.44 -11.64 -1.84
CA VAL A 72 8.33 -10.64 -1.26
C VAL A 72 9.41 -11.34 -0.46
N LYS A 73 10.64 -10.88 -0.62
CA LYS A 73 11.77 -11.26 0.22
C LYS A 73 12.24 -10.04 1.00
N PHE A 74 12.19 -10.11 2.32
CA PHE A 74 12.81 -9.13 3.20
C PHE A 74 14.23 -9.59 3.55
N ASP A 75 15.15 -8.64 3.70
CA ASP A 75 16.53 -8.95 4.07
C ASP A 75 16.58 -9.70 5.41
N GLY A 76 17.43 -10.73 5.48
CA GLY A 76 17.51 -11.65 6.63
C GLY A 76 16.36 -12.66 6.75
N ASN A 77 15.30 -12.58 5.93
CA ASN A 77 14.12 -13.44 6.02
C ASN A 77 13.99 -14.38 4.79
N ARG A 78 13.15 -15.41 4.94
CA ARG A 78 12.74 -16.25 3.81
C ARG A 78 11.82 -15.46 2.88
N GLN A 79 11.64 -15.97 1.66
CA GLN A 79 10.63 -15.43 0.75
C GLN A 79 9.23 -15.83 1.21
N HIS A 80 8.30 -14.88 1.16
CA HIS A 80 6.89 -15.08 1.48
C HIS A 80 6.00 -14.79 0.28
N TYR A 81 4.86 -15.48 0.21
CA TYR A 81 3.76 -15.05 -0.65
C TYR A 81 2.95 -13.97 0.06
N PHE A 82 2.49 -12.96 -0.67
CA PHE A 82 1.68 -11.88 -0.12
C PHE A 82 0.44 -11.61 -0.96
N ASN A 83 -0.57 -11.04 -0.30
CA ASN A 83 -1.66 -10.33 -0.93
C ASN A 83 -1.67 -8.90 -0.40
N GLN A 84 -1.90 -7.93 -1.28
CA GLN A 84 -2.02 -6.52 -0.91
C GLN A 84 -3.16 -5.88 -1.68
N ASN A 85 -3.90 -4.99 -1.03
CA ASN A 85 -4.91 -4.17 -1.70
C ASN A 85 -4.78 -2.70 -1.32
N PHE A 86 -5.14 -1.84 -2.26
CA PHE A 86 -5.07 -0.40 -2.12
C PHE A 86 -6.39 0.24 -2.55
N LEU A 87 -6.81 1.28 -1.82
CA LEU A 87 -7.75 2.27 -2.34
C LEU A 87 -6.96 3.48 -2.82
N LEU A 88 -6.88 3.64 -4.14
CA LEU A 88 -6.26 4.80 -4.78
C LEU A 88 -7.33 5.84 -5.04
N THR A 89 -7.05 7.08 -4.67
CA THR A 89 -7.99 8.18 -4.82
C THR A 89 -7.35 9.33 -5.58
N ALA A 90 -8.06 9.86 -6.57
CA ALA A 90 -7.62 10.98 -7.37
C ALA A 90 -7.60 12.28 -6.54
N GLN A 91 -6.51 13.03 -6.69
CA GLN A 91 -6.29 14.33 -6.08
C GLN A 91 -5.99 15.32 -7.21
N SER A 92 -6.85 16.34 -7.36
CA SER A 92 -6.58 17.42 -8.30
C SER A 92 -5.52 18.34 -7.72
N THR A 93 -4.46 18.57 -8.47
CA THR A 93 -3.50 19.66 -8.24
C THR A 93 -3.78 20.77 -9.27
N ALA A 94 -3.06 21.90 -9.19
CA ALA A 94 -3.28 23.03 -10.09
C ALA A 94 -3.14 22.65 -11.57
N ASP A 95 -2.25 21.70 -11.89
CA ASP A 95 -1.88 21.38 -13.27
C ASP A 95 -2.17 19.93 -13.67
N ASN A 96 -2.42 19.03 -12.70
CA ASN A 96 -2.50 17.59 -12.94
C ASN A 96 -3.39 16.86 -11.94
N ILE A 97 -3.85 15.67 -12.32
CA ILE A 97 -4.47 14.71 -11.40
C ILE A 97 -3.39 13.73 -10.95
N VAL A 98 -3.22 13.59 -9.63
CA VAL A 98 -2.33 12.58 -9.03
C VAL A 98 -3.13 11.58 -8.22
N TRP A 99 -2.76 10.31 -8.27
CA TRP A 99 -3.39 9.26 -7.49
C TRP A 99 -2.62 9.02 -6.21
N LYS A 100 -3.31 9.04 -5.07
CA LYS A 100 -2.73 8.77 -3.76
C LYS A 100 -3.43 7.62 -3.07
N ILE A 101 -2.69 6.89 -2.24
CA ILE A 101 -3.18 5.78 -1.44
C ILE A 101 -3.97 6.37 -0.25
N ALA A 102 -5.26 6.07 -0.20
CA ALA A 102 -6.14 6.38 0.92
C ALA A 102 -6.14 5.26 1.97
N SER A 103 -6.06 4.01 1.51
CA SER A 103 -6.00 2.80 2.35
C SER A 103 -5.07 1.77 1.72
N ASP A 104 -4.28 1.09 2.54
CA ASP A 104 -3.43 -0.04 2.17
C ASP A 104 -3.64 -1.18 3.15
N CYS A 105 -3.78 -2.41 2.66
CA CYS A 105 -3.84 -3.60 3.48
C CYS A 105 -2.92 -4.67 2.90
N PHE A 106 -1.85 -4.99 3.63
CA PHE A 106 -0.84 -5.99 3.29
C PHE A 106 -0.94 -7.20 4.22
N ARG A 107 -0.88 -8.41 3.66
CA ARG A 107 -0.83 -9.65 4.46
C ARG A 107 -0.01 -10.75 3.78
N PHE A 108 0.83 -11.42 4.55
CA PHE A 108 1.46 -12.68 4.13
C PHE A 108 0.43 -13.81 4.04
N GLN A 109 0.55 -14.68 3.04
CA GLN A 109 -0.32 -15.85 2.93
C GLN A 109 -0.03 -16.86 4.05
N ASP A 110 1.21 -16.94 4.50
CA ASP A 110 1.69 -17.80 5.59
C ASP A 110 1.87 -17.03 6.91
N TRP A 111 1.03 -16.02 7.17
CA TRP A 111 1.23 -15.09 8.29
C TRP A 111 1.36 -15.78 9.67
N GLU A 112 0.66 -16.88 9.90
CA GLU A 112 0.69 -17.63 11.17
C GLU A 112 2.04 -18.33 11.41
N SER A 113 2.83 -18.51 10.36
CA SER A 113 4.14 -19.18 10.37
C SER A 113 5.29 -18.22 10.01
N SER A 114 5.00 -16.91 9.97
CA SER A 114 5.92 -15.84 9.57
C SER A 114 6.58 -15.13 10.74
#